data_AF-A0A1L2JUZ3-F1
#
_entry.id   AF-A0A1L2JUZ3-F1
#
_cell.length_a   1.000
_cell.length_b   1.000
_cell.length_c   1.000
_cell.angle_alpha   90.00
_cell.angle_beta   90.00
_cell.angle_gamma   90.00
#
_symmetry.space_group_name_H-M   'P 1'
#
loop_
_entity.id
_entity.type
_entity.pdbx_description
1 polymer ?
#
loop_
_entity_poly.entity_id
_entity_poly.type
_entity_poly.pdbx_seq_one_letter_code
_entity_poly.pdbx_strand_id
1 'polypeptide(L)'
;ELADQVAVGHIPRTLTVHCHGTLTRQINPGDVIDIAGIFLPTPYTGFKAIRAGLLTDTYLEAQHVNQHKKAYDDLVFDARTFRRIEKYKL
;
A
#
# COMPACT_ATOMS: atom_id res chain seq x y z
N GLU A 1 8.92 0.72 1.45
CA GLU A 1 9.82 -0.46 1.43
C GLU A 1 9.62 -1.23 2.72
N LEU A 2 9.75 -2.56 2.71
CA LEU A 2 9.77 -3.38 3.93
C LEU A 2 11.18 -3.38 4.53
N ALA A 3 11.29 -3.57 5.85
CA ALA A 3 12.56 -3.44 6.57
C ALA A 3 13.64 -4.44 6.11
N ASP A 4 13.21 -5.60 5.61
CA ASP A 4 14.06 -6.66 5.06
C ASP A 4 14.59 -6.35 3.65
N GLN A 5 13.93 -5.43 2.93
CA GLN A 5 14.32 -5.01 1.58
C GLN A 5 15.37 -3.89 1.55
N VAL A 6 15.66 -3.28 2.70
CA VAL A 6 16.59 -2.15 2.80
C VAL A 6 18.00 -2.65 3.10
N ALA A 7 18.95 -2.27 2.24
CA ALA A 7 20.36 -2.63 2.41
C ALA A 7 20.96 -2.01 3.68
N VAL A 8 21.95 -2.69 4.26
CA VAL A 8 22.63 -2.24 5.48
C VAL A 8 23.22 -0.85 5.27
N GLY A 9 22.87 0.09 6.16
CA GLY A 9 23.34 1.47 6.13
C GLY A 9 22.50 2.43 5.27
N HIS A 10 21.48 1.95 4.54
CA HIS A 10 20.55 2.82 3.82
C HIS A 10 19.31 3.14 4.66
N ILE A 11 18.67 4.26 4.32
CA ILE A 11 17.35 4.64 4.86
C ILE A 11 16.25 4.26 3.85
N PRO A 12 15.05 3.86 4.32
CA PRO A 12 13.93 3.55 3.45
C PRO A 12 13.53 4.74 2.57
N ARG A 13 13.19 4.47 1.31
CA ARG A 13 12.66 5.48 0.39
C ARG A 13 11.13 5.53 0.43
N THR A 14 10.60 6.73 0.22
CA THR A 14 9.16 7.00 0.14
C THR A 14 8.74 7.14 -1.30
N LEU A 15 7.58 6.58 -1.65
CA LEU A 15 6.91 6.75 -2.94
C LEU A 15 5.51 7.32 -2.71
N THR A 16 5.16 8.39 -3.41
CA THR A 16 3.81 8.95 -3.38
C THR A 16 2.88 8.11 -4.25
N VAL A 17 1.75 7.69 -3.70
CA VAL A 17 0.74 6.90 -4.41
C VAL A 17 -0.58 7.65 -4.38
N HIS A 18 -1.26 7.74 -5.53
CA HIS A 18 -2.58 8.31 -5.64
C HIS A 18 -3.62 7.20 -5.86
N CYS A 19 -4.64 7.17 -5.00
CA CYS A 19 -5.77 6.26 -5.12
C CYS A 19 -7.01 7.03 -5.58
N HIS A 20 -7.73 6.49 -6.55
CA HIS A 20 -8.94 7.10 -7.10
C HIS A 20 -10.15 6.16 -7.00
N GLY A 21 -11.35 6.74 -6.99
CA GLY A 21 -12.60 5.99 -7.03
C GLY A 21 -12.73 4.96 -5.91
N THR A 22 -13.00 3.71 -6.30
CA THR A 22 -13.26 2.60 -5.38
C THR A 22 -12.05 2.14 -4.58
N LEU A 23 -10.82 2.46 -5.00
CA LEU A 23 -9.59 2.14 -4.29
C LEU A 23 -9.36 3.04 -3.07
N THR A 24 -10.10 4.14 -2.96
CA THR A 24 -10.01 5.02 -1.79
C THR A 24 -10.51 4.32 -0.53
N ARG A 25 -9.91 4.66 0.63
CA ARG A 25 -10.25 4.11 1.96
C ARG A 25 -10.09 2.59 2.13
N GLN A 26 -9.49 1.89 1.18
CA GLN A 26 -9.24 0.46 1.35
C GLN A 26 -8.08 0.20 2.32
N ILE A 27 -7.05 1.06 2.32
CA ILE A 27 -5.79 0.86 3.04
C ILE A 27 -5.74 1.72 4.31
N ASN A 28 -5.17 1.19 5.39
CA ASN A 28 -4.85 1.92 6.62
C ASN A 28 -3.34 2.07 6.84
N PRO A 29 -2.91 3.08 7.62
CA PRO A 29 -1.52 3.21 8.03
C PRO A 29 -1.03 1.95 8.77
N GLY A 30 0.13 1.42 8.35
CA GLY A 30 0.73 0.22 8.93
C GLY A 30 0.34 -1.09 8.24
N ASP A 31 -0.57 -1.05 7.26
CA ASP A 31 -0.89 -2.23 6.46
C ASP A 31 0.29 -2.63 5.57
N VAL A 32 0.50 -3.94 5.45
CA VAL A 32 1.42 -4.53 4.48
C VAL A 32 0.62 -4.85 3.23
N ILE A 33 0.93 -4.17 2.14
CA ILE A 33 0.16 -4.21 0.89
C ILE A 33 1.06 -4.30 -0.34
N ASP A 34 0.53 -4.86 -1.41
CA ASP A 34 1.07 -4.75 -2.75
C ASP A 34 0.19 -3.82 -3.57
N ILE A 35 0.81 -2.88 -4.30
CA ILE A 35 0.10 -1.94 -5.17
C ILE A 35 0.63 -2.11 -6.59
N ALA A 36 -0.28 -2.31 -7.55
CA ALA A 36 0.02 -2.25 -8.98
C ALA A 36 -0.58 -0.97 -9.57
N GLY A 37 0.16 -0.30 -10.45
CA GLY A 37 -0.23 1.01 -10.94
C GLY A 37 0.64 1.52 -12.08
N ILE A 38 0.34 2.75 -12.52
CA ILE A 38 1.06 3.45 -13.58
C ILE A 38 1.97 4.51 -12.93
N PHE A 39 3.26 4.51 -13.26
CA PHE A 39 4.22 5.46 -12.71
C PHE A 39 4.31 6.70 -13.59
N LEU A 40 3.94 7.86 -13.05
CA LEU A 40 3.76 9.10 -13.80
C LEU A 40 4.54 10.27 -13.17
N PRO A 41 5.06 11.20 -14.00
CA PRO A 41 5.63 12.44 -13.51
C PRO A 41 4.51 13.42 -13.09
N THR A 42 4.72 14.12 -11.98
CA THR A 42 3.89 15.26 -11.58
C THR A 42 4.38 16.50 -12.32
N PRO A 43 3.54 17.18 -13.11
CA PRO A 43 3.93 18.43 -13.75
C PRO A 43 4.14 19.52 -12.68
N TYR A 44 5.29 20.18 -12.71
CA TYR A 44 5.52 21.34 -11.85
C TYR A 44 4.76 22.56 -12.38
N THR A 45 4.04 23.23 -11.49
CA THR A 45 3.31 24.47 -11.80
C THR A 45 3.72 25.59 -10.84
N GLY A 46 3.47 26.84 -11.24
CA GLY A 46 3.76 28.04 -10.43
C GLY A 46 5.23 28.22 -10.08
N PHE A 47 5.53 28.74 -8.89
CA PHE A 47 6.91 28.99 -8.43
C PHE A 47 7.79 27.73 -8.36
N LYS A 48 7.19 26.53 -8.28
CA LYS A 48 7.93 25.26 -8.30
C LYS A 48 8.53 24.97 -9.67
N ALA A 49 7.90 25.43 -10.75
CA ALA A 49 8.42 25.27 -12.12
C ALA A 49 9.72 26.05 -12.35
N ILE A 50 9.91 27.18 -11.66
CA ILE A 50 11.11 28.04 -11.79
C ILE A 50 12.38 27.31 -11.34
N ARG A 51 12.28 26.36 -10.39
CA ARG A 51 13.40 25.57 -9.86
C ARG A 51 13.43 24.13 -10.35
N ALA A 52 12.43 23.69 -11.11
CA ALA A 52 12.24 22.28 -11.44
C ALA A 52 13.37 21.72 -12.32
N GLY A 53 13.95 22.50 -13.24
CA GLY A 53 15.05 21.99 -14.08
C GLY A 53 14.71 20.64 -14.73
N LEU A 54 15.54 19.61 -14.48
CA LEU A 54 15.30 18.21 -14.85
C LEU A 54 14.74 17.34 -13.70
N LEU A 55 14.54 17.91 -12.52
CA LEU A 55 13.88 17.19 -11.42
C LEU A 55 12.45 16.95 -11.86
N THR A 56 12.00 15.71 -11.75
CA THR A 56 10.61 15.28 -11.97
C THR A 56 10.15 14.54 -10.72
N ASP A 57 9.31 15.17 -9.90
CA ASP A 57 8.59 14.45 -8.85
C ASP A 57 7.66 13.46 -9.53
N THR A 58 7.66 12.22 -9.06
CA THR A 58 6.85 11.14 -9.64
C THR A 58 5.87 10.61 -8.62
N TYR A 59 4.73 10.14 -9.09
CA TYR A 59 3.76 9.41 -8.27
C TYR A 59 3.33 8.12 -8.98
N LEU A 60 2.87 7.17 -8.20
CA LEU A 60 2.24 5.97 -8.71
C LEU A 60 0.72 6.15 -8.68
N GLU A 61 0.05 6.05 -9.82
CA GLU A 61 -1.40 5.98 -9.90
C GLU A 61 -1.85 4.54 -9.67
N ALA A 62 -2.51 4.29 -8.54
CA ALA A 62 -2.92 2.95 -8.16
C ALA A 62 -4.05 2.42 -9.07
N GLN A 63 -3.86 1.23 -9.62
CA GLN A 63 -4.86 0.50 -10.43
C GLN A 63 -5.40 -0.72 -9.69
N HIS A 64 -4.60 -1.32 -8.81
CA HIS A 64 -4.99 -2.47 -8.01
C HIS A 64 -4.24 -2.49 -6.68
N VAL A 65 -4.92 -2.92 -5.61
CA VAL A 65 -4.36 -3.06 -4.26
C VAL A 65 -4.64 -4.47 -3.75
N ASN A 66 -3.62 -5.15 -3.27
CA ASN A 66 -3.73 -6.42 -2.56
C ASN A 66 -3.25 -6.24 -1.12
N GLN A 67 -4.09 -6.60 -0.14
CA GLN A 67 -3.73 -6.51 1.28
C GLN A 67 -3.35 -7.89 1.81
N HIS A 68 -2.16 -7.98 2.41
CA HIS A 68 -1.68 -9.25 2.97
C HIS A 68 -2.36 -9.60 4.29
N LYS A 69 -2.78 -8.60 5.07
CA LYS A 69 -3.52 -8.77 6.31
C LYS A 69 -4.98 -8.40 6.08
N LYS A 70 -5.88 -9.39 6.08
CA LYS A 70 -7.33 -9.14 6.00
C LYS A 70 -7.82 -8.44 7.26
N ALA A 71 -8.74 -7.49 7.09
CA ALA A 71 -9.49 -6.92 8.21
C ALA A 71 -10.19 -8.04 8.98
N TYR A 72 -10.41 -7.82 10.29
CA TYR A 72 -11.00 -8.83 11.18
C TYR A 72 -12.38 -9.31 10.68
N ASP A 73 -13.12 -8.46 9.99
CA ASP A 73 -14.44 -8.75 9.43
C ASP A 73 -14.38 -9.69 8.20
N ASP A 74 -13.25 -9.75 7.50
CA ASP A 74 -13.02 -10.62 6.33
C ASP A 74 -12.29 -11.94 6.67
N LEU A 75 -12.12 -12.21 7.97
CA LEU A 75 -11.65 -13.51 8.44
C LEU A 75 -12.75 -14.55 8.22
N VAL A 76 -12.75 -15.14 7.02
CA VAL A 76 -13.49 -16.36 6.76
C VAL A 76 -12.94 -17.45 7.67
N PHE A 77 -13.69 -17.81 8.70
CA PHE A 77 -13.36 -18.93 9.57
C PHE A 77 -13.36 -20.22 8.73
N ASP A 78 -12.18 -20.79 8.50
CA ASP A 78 -12.06 -22.10 7.86
C ASP A 78 -12.87 -23.13 8.66
N ALA A 79 -13.52 -24.08 7.96
CA ALA A 79 -14.32 -25.14 8.57
C ALA A 79 -13.50 -25.96 9.58
N ARG A 80 -12.18 -26.05 9.38
CA ARG A 80 -11.25 -26.66 10.35
C ARG A 80 -11.11 -25.86 11.64
N THR A 81 -11.05 -24.53 11.54
CA THR A 81 -11.03 -23.64 12.71
C THR A 81 -12.32 -23.76 13.49
N PHE A 82 -13.47 -23.83 12.80
CA PHE A 82 -14.78 -24.02 13.41
C PHE A 82 -14.90 -25.34 14.18
N ARG A 83 -14.50 -26.46 13.54
CA ARG A 83 -14.46 -27.79 14.19
C ARG A 83 -13.56 -27.82 15.42
N ARG A 84 -12.45 -27.07 15.39
CA ARG A 84 -11.53 -26.99 16.53
C ARG A 84 -12.15 -26.20 17.68
N ILE A 85 -12.90 -25.14 17.40
CA ILE A 85 -13.62 -24.35 18.41
C ILE A 85 -14.75 -25.18 19.04
N GLU A 86 -15.54 -25.91 18.24
CA GLU A 86 -16.61 -26.78 18.76
C GLU A 86 -16.09 -27.88 19.68
N LYS A 87 -14.93 -28.46 19.38
CA LYS A 87 -14.31 -29.49 20.22
C LYS A 87 -13.99 -29.01 21.66
N TYR A 88 -13.84 -27.70 21.86
CA TYR A 88 -13.55 -27.11 23.17
C TYR A 88 -14.72 -26.32 23.77
N LYS A 89 -15.88 -26.27 23.10
CA LYS A 89 -17.13 -25.85 23.74
C LYS A 89 -17.70 -27.06 24.50
N LEU A 90 -17.53 -27.03 25.83
CA LEU A 90 -18.25 -27.89 26.77
C LEU A 90 -19.76 -27.70 26.62
#